data_AF-T0D0Q7-F1
#
_entry.id   AF-T0D0Q7-F1
#
_cell.length_a   1.000
_cell.length_b   1.000
_cell.length_c   1.000
_cell.angle_alpha   90.00
_cell.angle_beta   90.00
_cell.angle_gamma   90.00
#
_symmetry.space_group_name_H-M   'P 1'
#
loop_
_entity.id
_entity.type
_entity.pdbx_description
1 polymer ?
#
loop_
_entity_poly.entity_id
_entity_poly.type
_entity_poly.pdbx_seq_one_letter_code
_entity_poly.pdbx_strand_id
1 'polypeptide(L)'
;MRIHRVRSGETLEQIAQNYGVTVRDLIHYNELPTRNVIVPGLALLIPGGNPMAVQSYVVQSGDTPKSVAAKFGLTPELFSQWTGYSADATLAAGTRIYLPARRTTKRTIEVNGYLLPSGTPSDAQILQELSYLTYFCSFSYQARADGSLQGPKDDVALASARQQQIRPLLTVTNFDSTNFSPTLAHTILANASIRRRVIDNLVSTCRTKGYGGVNVDFEHMQPTDRQLYNQFIAELRDSLHASGLSVSIAMGPKTADNPNQSWMGAFDYRTLGAEVDFLMLMTYEWGWVGGPPMTTNALHLLAV
;
A
#
# COMPACT_ATOMS: atom_id res chain seq x y z
N MET A 1 5.52 -18.18 -0.43
CA MET A 1 6.63 -17.42 0.17
C MET A 1 6.64 -17.73 1.65
N ARG A 2 7.84 -17.99 2.19
CA ARG A 2 8.07 -18.20 3.63
C ARG A 2 9.12 -17.18 4.08
N ILE A 3 8.93 -16.62 5.27
CA ILE A 3 9.93 -15.76 5.91
C ILE A 3 10.66 -16.58 6.96
N HIS A 4 11.99 -16.56 6.92
CA HIS A 4 12.84 -17.14 7.96
C HIS A 4 13.58 -16.02 8.69
N ARG A 5 13.44 -15.98 10.01
CA ARG A 5 14.19 -15.04 10.86
C ARG A 5 15.48 -15.70 11.31
N VAL A 6 16.61 -15.14 10.88
CA VAL A 6 17.96 -15.64 11.17
C VAL A 6 18.18 -15.68 12.69
N ARG A 7 18.70 -16.81 13.17
CA ARG A 7 19.07 -17.06 14.57
C ARG A 7 20.57 -16.91 14.76
N SER A 8 20.99 -16.75 16.01
CA SER A 8 22.41 -16.67 16.35
C SER A 8 23.15 -17.93 15.90
N GLY A 9 24.20 -17.73 15.10
CA GLY A 9 25.06 -18.80 14.61
C GLY A 9 24.61 -19.50 13.32
N GLU A 10 23.45 -19.14 12.75
CA GLU A 10 23.03 -19.69 11.45
C GLU A 10 23.85 -19.08 10.29
N THR A 11 24.15 -19.89 9.27
CA THR A 11 24.73 -19.44 8.00
C THR A 11 23.73 -19.56 6.84
N LEU A 12 23.97 -18.83 5.74
CA LEU A 12 23.13 -18.98 4.54
C LEU A 12 23.16 -20.41 3.99
N GLU A 13 24.28 -21.12 4.11
CA GLU A 13 24.40 -22.53 3.69
C GLU A 13 23.46 -23.42 4.50
N GLN A 14 23.46 -23.28 5.82
CA GLN A 14 22.58 -24.06 6.70
C GLN A 14 21.11 -23.73 6.42
N ILE A 15 20.78 -22.45 6.26
CA ILE A 15 19.43 -21.99 5.94
C ILE A 15 18.98 -22.55 4.58
N ALA A 16 19.83 -22.41 3.55
CA ALA A 16 19.56 -22.92 2.21
C ALA A 16 19.31 -24.44 2.23
N GLN A 17 20.17 -25.19 2.93
CA GLN A 17 20.02 -26.63 3.11
C GLN A 17 18.71 -26.99 3.83
N ASN A 18 18.38 -26.30 4.91
CA ASN A 18 17.16 -26.54 5.69
C ASN A 18 15.88 -26.33 4.88
N TYR A 19 15.91 -25.40 3.92
CA TYR A 19 14.77 -25.07 3.08
C TYR A 19 14.80 -25.71 1.69
N GLY A 20 15.87 -26.43 1.33
CA GLY A 20 16.04 -27.02 0.00
C GLY A 20 16.12 -25.97 -1.12
N VAL A 21 16.72 -24.80 -0.83
CA VAL A 21 16.98 -23.73 -1.81
C VAL A 21 18.48 -23.53 -2.00
N THR A 22 18.90 -22.70 -2.95
CA THR A 22 20.33 -22.37 -3.09
C THR A 22 20.69 -21.08 -2.36
N VAL A 23 21.95 -20.97 -1.90
CA VAL A 23 22.49 -19.72 -1.35
C VAL A 23 22.38 -18.58 -2.36
N ARG A 24 22.56 -18.88 -3.66
CA ARG A 24 22.42 -17.91 -4.74
C ARG A 24 21.00 -17.34 -4.80
N ASP A 25 19.98 -18.19 -4.67
CA ASP A 25 18.60 -17.73 -4.67
C ASP A 25 18.30 -16.91 -3.41
N LEU A 26 18.82 -17.31 -2.25
CA LEU A 26 18.69 -16.50 -1.02
C LEU A 26 19.31 -15.11 -1.19
N ILE A 27 20.49 -15.01 -1.80
CA ILE A 27 21.14 -13.72 -2.07
C ILE A 27 20.31 -12.89 -3.03
N HIS A 28 19.89 -13.48 -4.15
CA HIS A 28 19.19 -12.76 -5.21
C HIS A 28 17.83 -12.22 -4.75
N TYR A 29 17.00 -13.05 -4.11
CA TYR A 29 15.65 -12.66 -3.70
C TYR A 29 15.59 -11.75 -2.46
N ASN A 30 16.71 -11.60 -1.73
CA ASN A 30 16.81 -10.74 -0.56
C ASN A 30 17.76 -9.56 -0.78
N GLU A 31 18.26 -9.38 -2.01
CA GLU A 31 19.18 -8.31 -2.38
C GLU A 31 20.40 -8.23 -1.45
N LEU A 32 20.90 -9.38 -1.00
CA LEU A 32 22.04 -9.42 -0.08
C LEU A 32 23.32 -9.02 -0.83
N PRO A 33 24.14 -8.11 -0.29
CA PRO A 33 25.36 -7.69 -0.98
C PRO A 33 26.38 -8.82 -1.10
N THR A 34 26.50 -9.69 -0.08
CA THR A 34 27.36 -10.89 -0.11
C THR A 34 26.81 -12.01 0.79
N ARG A 35 27.51 -13.16 0.81
CA ARG A 35 27.14 -14.35 1.60
C ARG A 35 27.21 -14.17 3.13
N ASN A 36 28.01 -13.22 3.62
CA ASN A 36 28.38 -13.15 5.04
C ASN A 36 27.67 -12.01 5.80
N VAL A 37 26.61 -11.43 5.23
CA VAL A 37 25.92 -10.24 5.79
C VAL A 37 24.54 -10.61 6.35
N ILE A 38 24.45 -11.76 7.03
CA ILE A 38 23.26 -12.10 7.79
C ILE A 38 23.51 -11.86 9.27
N VAL A 39 22.54 -11.26 9.94
CA VAL A 39 22.59 -10.94 11.37
C VAL A 39 21.39 -11.56 12.08
N PRO A 40 21.50 -11.94 13.36
CA PRO A 40 20.36 -12.43 14.13
C PRO A 40 19.20 -11.44 14.07
N GLY A 41 18.02 -11.93 13.71
CA GLY A 41 16.81 -11.13 13.54
C GLY A 41 16.53 -10.66 12.11
N LEU A 42 17.48 -10.79 11.18
CA LEU A 42 17.23 -10.53 9.76
C LEU A 42 16.14 -11.48 9.24
N ALA A 43 15.13 -10.91 8.57
CA ALA A 43 14.05 -11.66 7.94
C ALA A 43 14.40 -11.94 6.48
N LEU A 44 14.66 -13.21 6.16
CA LEU A 44 14.94 -13.66 4.79
C LEU A 44 13.67 -14.23 4.14
N LEU A 45 13.36 -13.72 2.95
CA LEU A 45 12.47 -14.35 1.99
C LEU A 45 13.09 -15.65 1.49
N ILE A 46 12.40 -16.76 1.74
CA ILE A 46 12.76 -18.08 1.21
C ILE A 46 11.99 -18.30 -0.09
N PRO A 47 12.66 -18.31 -1.26
CA PRO A 47 12.03 -18.54 -2.56
C PRO A 47 11.53 -19.98 -2.67
N GLY A 48 10.57 -20.24 -3.57
CA GLY A 48 10.04 -21.59 -3.81
C GLY A 48 9.15 -22.18 -2.71
N GLY A 49 9.02 -21.54 -1.55
CA GLY A 49 8.06 -21.97 -0.52
C GLY A 49 6.62 -21.79 -1.01
N ASN A 50 5.82 -22.86 -1.04
CA ASN A 50 4.37 -22.75 -1.28
C ASN A 50 3.79 -21.71 -0.31
N PRO A 51 3.08 -20.67 -0.79
CA PRO A 51 2.48 -19.67 0.09
C PRO A 51 1.52 -20.37 1.06
N MET A 52 1.81 -20.27 2.35
CA MET A 52 0.98 -20.86 3.40
C MET A 52 0.08 -19.77 3.98
N ALA A 53 -1.23 -19.96 3.90
CA ALA A 53 -2.18 -19.23 4.73
C ALA A 53 -2.19 -19.81 6.14
N VAL A 54 -2.70 -19.04 7.09
CA VAL A 54 -3.07 -19.55 8.40
C VAL A 54 -4.56 -19.86 8.36
N GLN A 55 -4.93 -21.07 8.77
CA GLN A 55 -6.31 -21.45 9.03
C GLN A 55 -6.47 -21.85 10.49
N SER A 56 -7.58 -21.45 11.10
CA SER A 56 -7.89 -21.91 12.45
C SER A 56 -8.62 -23.24 12.42
N TYR A 57 -8.28 -24.13 13.34
CA TYR A 57 -8.98 -25.38 13.58
C TYR A 57 -9.35 -25.49 15.06
N VAL A 58 -10.57 -25.93 15.34
CA VAL A 58 -11.01 -26.21 16.73
C VAL A 58 -10.86 -27.71 16.96
N VAL A 59 -10.02 -28.07 17.92
CA VAL A 59 -9.73 -29.45 18.31
C VAL A 59 -11.03 -30.15 18.71
N GLN A 60 -11.27 -31.32 18.13
CA GLN A 60 -12.42 -32.18 18.42
C GLN A 60 -12.05 -33.24 19.45
N SER A 61 -13.06 -33.86 20.07
CA SER A 61 -12.82 -34.98 21.00
C SER A 61 -12.13 -36.15 20.27
N GLY A 62 -11.00 -36.61 20.80
CA GLY A 62 -10.19 -37.69 20.21
C GLY A 62 -9.12 -37.23 19.22
N ASP A 63 -9.03 -35.93 18.92
CA ASP A 63 -7.95 -35.41 18.09
C ASP A 63 -6.58 -35.56 18.78
N THR A 64 -5.61 -36.04 18.01
CA THR A 64 -4.18 -36.07 18.36
C THR A 64 -3.38 -35.20 17.38
N PRO A 65 -2.18 -34.72 17.75
CA PRO A 65 -1.29 -34.00 16.83
C PRO A 65 -1.09 -34.72 15.51
N LYS A 66 -0.90 -36.05 15.54
CA LYS A 66 -0.73 -36.90 14.35
C LYS A 66 -1.99 -36.93 13.48
N SER A 67 -3.17 -37.14 14.08
CA SER A 67 -4.44 -37.20 13.33
C SER A 67 -4.78 -35.85 12.68
N VAL A 68 -4.53 -34.74 13.38
CA VAL A 68 -4.80 -33.40 12.86
C VAL A 68 -3.77 -33.04 11.79
N ALA A 69 -2.48 -33.32 11.99
CA ALA A 69 -1.46 -33.11 10.97
C ALA A 69 -1.80 -33.86 9.67
N ALA A 70 -2.18 -35.14 9.77
CA ALA A 70 -2.58 -35.95 8.63
C ALA A 70 -3.83 -35.38 7.91
N LYS A 71 -4.85 -34.96 8.68
CA LYS A 71 -6.07 -34.32 8.14
C LYS A 71 -5.78 -33.10 7.28
N PHE A 72 -4.72 -32.36 7.59
CA PHE A 72 -4.31 -31.16 6.86
C PHE A 72 -3.10 -31.37 5.95
N GLY A 73 -2.66 -32.61 5.74
CA GLY A 73 -1.53 -32.94 4.87
C GLY A 73 -0.19 -32.35 5.36
N LEU A 74 -0.03 -32.22 6.68
CA LEU A 74 1.16 -31.67 7.32
C LEU A 74 2.07 -32.80 7.83
N THR A 75 3.38 -32.59 7.77
CA THR A 75 4.32 -33.47 8.49
C THR A 75 4.25 -33.19 10.00
N PRO A 76 4.58 -34.16 10.86
CA PRO A 76 4.63 -33.96 12.32
C PRO A 76 5.52 -32.77 12.72
N GLU A 77 6.64 -32.58 12.03
CA GLU A 77 7.59 -31.50 12.29
C GLU A 77 6.97 -30.13 11.95
N LEU A 78 6.29 -30.04 10.81
CA LEU A 78 5.62 -28.82 10.39
C LEU A 78 4.44 -28.49 11.32
N PHE A 79 3.67 -29.49 11.74
CA PHE A 79 2.60 -29.32 12.73
C PHE A 79 3.15 -28.78 14.05
N SER A 80 4.22 -29.40 14.56
CA SER A 80 4.85 -29.01 15.83
C SER A 80 5.43 -27.60 15.76
N GLN A 81 6.06 -27.24 14.63
CA GLN A 81 6.61 -25.91 14.40
C GLN A 81 5.53 -24.81 14.43
N TRP A 82 4.34 -25.10 13.91
CA TRP A 82 3.26 -24.11 13.81
C TRP A 82 2.41 -23.99 15.06
N THR A 83 2.22 -25.09 15.78
CA THR A 83 1.32 -25.14 16.93
C THR A 83 2.05 -25.11 18.27
N GLY A 84 3.34 -25.43 18.30
CA GLY A 84 4.12 -25.61 19.52
C GLY A 84 3.89 -26.95 20.23
N TYR A 85 2.94 -27.77 19.78
CA TYR A 85 2.69 -29.09 20.36
C TYR A 85 3.68 -30.13 19.85
N SER A 86 4.18 -30.99 20.74
CA SER A 86 4.93 -32.18 20.34
C SER A 86 4.00 -33.23 19.69
N ALA A 87 4.59 -34.18 18.96
CA ALA A 87 3.84 -35.22 18.25
C ALA A 87 2.99 -36.13 19.17
N ASP A 88 3.32 -36.20 20.47
CA ASP A 88 2.64 -37.04 21.47
C ASP A 88 1.89 -36.19 22.52
N ALA A 89 1.73 -34.88 22.28
CA ALA A 89 0.95 -34.02 23.15
C ALA A 89 -0.54 -34.39 23.13
N THR A 90 -1.23 -34.16 24.26
CA THR A 90 -2.69 -34.25 24.31
C THR A 90 -3.31 -32.93 23.87
N LEU A 91 -4.24 -32.97 22.92
CA LEU A 91 -5.00 -31.81 22.46
C LEU A 91 -6.34 -31.75 23.20
N ALA A 92 -6.59 -30.67 23.94
CA ALA A 92 -7.87 -30.49 24.64
C ALA A 92 -8.97 -30.08 23.65
N ALA A 93 -10.09 -30.81 23.65
CA ALA A 93 -11.25 -30.49 22.80
C ALA A 93 -11.76 -29.06 23.06
N GLY A 94 -12.15 -28.36 21.99
CA GLY A 94 -12.53 -26.94 22.03
C GLY A 94 -11.36 -25.96 21.89
N THR A 95 -10.11 -26.41 22.00
CA THR A 95 -8.93 -25.56 21.79
C THR A 95 -8.84 -25.10 20.34
N ARG A 96 -8.64 -23.80 20.12
CA ARG A 96 -8.35 -23.26 18.78
C ARG A 96 -6.85 -23.31 18.52
N ILE A 97 -6.46 -24.05 17.49
CA ILE A 97 -5.08 -24.08 16.99
C ILE A 97 -5.01 -23.46 15.60
N TYR A 98 -3.84 -22.95 15.24
CA TYR A 98 -3.58 -22.30 13.97
C TYR A 98 -2.64 -23.16 13.14
N LEU A 99 -3.11 -23.54 11.96
CA LEU A 99 -2.41 -24.47 11.09
C LEU A 99 -2.06 -23.82 9.75
N PRO A 100 -0.95 -24.22 9.13
CA PRO A 100 -0.63 -23.78 7.79
C PRO A 100 -1.56 -24.46 6.78
N ALA A 101 -2.04 -23.69 5.81
CA ALA A 101 -2.83 -24.16 4.68
C ALA A 101 -2.13 -23.74 3.38
N ARG A 102 -1.93 -24.66 2.43
CA ARG A 102 -1.42 -24.27 1.11
C ARG A 102 -2.43 -23.34 0.44
N ARG A 103 -2.02 -22.10 0.13
CA ARG A 103 -2.80 -21.25 -0.77
C ARG A 103 -2.60 -21.75 -2.20
N THR A 104 -3.62 -22.37 -2.74
CA THR A 104 -3.68 -22.77 -4.16
C THR A 104 -4.20 -21.65 -5.05
N THR A 105 -4.88 -20.65 -4.47
CA THR A 105 -5.38 -19.47 -5.17
C THR A 105 -4.87 -18.19 -4.51
N LYS A 106 -4.46 -17.22 -5.35
CA LYS A 106 -4.17 -15.85 -4.93
C LYS A 106 -5.42 -15.02 -5.14
N ARG A 107 -5.71 -14.10 -4.22
CA ARG A 107 -6.72 -13.07 -4.46
C ARG A 107 -6.17 -12.06 -5.47
N THR A 108 -7.04 -11.53 -6.32
CA THR A 108 -6.71 -10.31 -7.06
C THR A 108 -6.55 -9.18 -6.07
N ILE A 109 -5.49 -8.38 -6.24
CA ILE A 109 -5.27 -7.14 -5.52
C ILE A 109 -4.95 -6.07 -6.54
N GLU A 110 -5.25 -4.82 -6.20
CA GLU A 110 -4.71 -3.68 -6.90
C GLU A 110 -3.54 -3.13 -6.09
N VAL A 111 -2.46 -2.75 -6.78
CA VAL A 111 -1.24 -2.23 -6.16
C VAL A 111 -0.91 -0.88 -6.76
N ASN A 112 -0.80 0.13 -5.90
CA ASN A 112 -0.38 1.47 -6.27
C ASN A 112 1.05 1.75 -5.77
N GLY A 113 1.79 2.57 -6.53
CA GLY A 113 3.05 3.17 -6.08
C GLY A 113 3.10 4.66 -6.42
N TYR A 114 3.62 5.49 -5.51
CA TYR A 114 3.91 6.90 -5.81
C TYR A 114 5.32 7.02 -6.38
N LEU A 115 5.46 7.76 -7.48
CA LEU A 115 6.73 8.11 -8.10
C LEU A 115 6.83 9.63 -8.14
N LEU A 116 8.01 10.17 -7.81
CA LEU A 116 8.36 11.58 -8.00
C LEU A 116 9.18 11.70 -9.29
N PRO A 117 8.55 11.97 -10.46
CA PRO A 117 9.21 11.84 -11.74
C PRO A 117 10.20 12.97 -11.98
N SER A 118 11.36 12.61 -12.50
CA SER A 118 12.47 13.54 -12.76
C SER A 118 12.68 13.81 -14.26
N GLY A 119 12.02 13.03 -15.12
CA GLY A 119 12.17 13.06 -16.58
C GLY A 119 13.41 12.31 -17.04
N THR A 120 13.97 11.43 -16.21
CA THR A 120 15.23 10.72 -16.48
C THR A 120 14.98 9.26 -16.85
N PRO A 121 15.95 8.56 -17.48
CA PRO A 121 15.84 7.13 -17.74
C PRO A 121 15.58 6.27 -16.50
N SER A 122 15.96 6.75 -15.30
CA SER A 122 15.67 6.07 -14.03
C SER A 122 14.16 5.92 -13.79
N ASP A 123 13.35 6.89 -14.21
CA ASP A 123 11.89 6.81 -14.07
C ASP A 123 11.33 5.61 -14.86
N ALA A 124 11.89 5.36 -16.05
CA ALA A 124 11.49 4.21 -16.88
C ALA A 124 11.96 2.88 -16.28
N GLN A 125 13.20 2.82 -15.78
CA GLN A 125 13.77 1.63 -15.16
C GLN A 125 12.96 1.19 -13.93
N ILE A 126 12.60 2.14 -13.05
CA ILE A 126 11.76 1.85 -11.87
C ILE A 126 10.45 1.19 -12.31
N LEU A 127 9.76 1.72 -13.31
CA LEU A 127 8.48 1.16 -13.76
C LEU A 127 8.64 -0.21 -14.45
N GLN A 128 9.76 -0.49 -15.10
CA GLN A 128 10.07 -1.81 -15.67
C GLN A 128 10.29 -2.86 -14.57
N GLU A 129 11.04 -2.49 -13.52
CA GLU A 129 11.28 -3.36 -12.35
C GLU A 129 9.99 -3.58 -11.54
N LEU A 130 9.09 -2.61 -11.56
CA LEU A 130 7.80 -2.62 -10.85
C LEU A 130 6.61 -2.94 -11.79
N SER A 131 6.81 -3.76 -12.81
CA SER A 131 5.77 -4.17 -13.79
C SER A 131 4.56 -4.92 -13.19
N TYR A 132 4.60 -5.21 -11.88
CA TYR A 132 3.50 -5.80 -11.11
C TYR A 132 2.53 -4.77 -10.52
N LEU A 133 2.75 -3.46 -10.72
CA LEU A 133 1.84 -2.40 -10.29
C LEU A 133 0.55 -2.37 -11.11
N THR A 134 -0.57 -2.11 -10.44
CA THR A 134 -1.84 -1.76 -11.12
C THR A 134 -1.84 -0.28 -11.50
N TYR A 135 -1.42 0.57 -10.57
CA TYR A 135 -1.33 2.00 -10.73
C TYR A 135 0.06 2.52 -10.39
N PHE A 136 0.44 3.63 -11.01
CA PHE A 136 1.43 4.51 -10.42
C PHE A 136 0.87 5.93 -10.34
N CYS A 137 1.10 6.60 -9.22
CA CYS A 137 0.72 7.97 -8.95
C CYS A 137 1.91 8.90 -9.24
N SER A 138 1.72 9.80 -10.21
CA SER A 138 2.72 10.77 -10.64
C SER A 138 2.70 11.98 -9.71
N PHE A 139 3.61 12.01 -8.73
CA PHE A 139 3.67 13.04 -7.69
C PHE A 139 4.58 14.22 -8.10
N SER A 140 4.09 15.46 -8.16
CA SER A 140 2.68 15.83 -8.20
C SER A 140 2.46 17.07 -9.08
N TYR A 141 1.23 17.20 -9.55
CA TYR A 141 0.70 18.42 -10.15
C TYR A 141 0.22 19.35 -9.04
N GLN A 142 0.93 20.46 -8.85
CA GLN A 142 0.60 21.44 -7.82
C GLN A 142 -0.48 22.38 -8.33
N ALA A 143 -1.65 22.37 -7.70
CA ALA A 143 -2.72 23.31 -8.01
C ALA A 143 -2.36 24.71 -7.53
N ARG A 144 -2.68 25.74 -8.32
CA ARG A 144 -2.38 27.14 -8.01
C ARG A 144 -3.63 27.92 -7.65
N ALA A 145 -3.46 29.06 -6.97
CA ALA A 145 -4.57 29.90 -6.52
C ALA A 145 -5.42 30.45 -7.68
N ASP A 146 -4.86 30.51 -8.89
CA ASP A 146 -5.59 30.89 -10.11
C ASP A 146 -6.24 29.69 -10.82
N GLY A 147 -6.12 28.47 -10.29
CA GLY A 147 -6.64 27.24 -10.86
C GLY A 147 -5.77 26.60 -11.94
N SER A 148 -4.60 27.15 -12.25
CA SER A 148 -3.59 26.49 -13.09
C SER A 148 -2.93 25.31 -12.36
N LEU A 149 -2.26 24.44 -13.12
CA LEU A 149 -1.52 23.29 -12.59
C LEU A 149 -0.04 23.44 -12.95
N GLN A 150 0.85 23.18 -12.00
CA GLN A 150 2.29 23.00 -12.24
C GLN A 150 2.67 21.54 -12.05
N GLY A 151 2.95 20.84 -13.16
CA GLY A 151 3.27 19.41 -13.17
C GLY A 151 4.75 19.06 -13.07
N PRO A 152 5.07 17.79 -12.78
CA PRO A 152 6.44 17.25 -12.83
C PRO A 152 6.86 16.91 -14.27
N LYS A 153 8.11 16.45 -14.43
CA LYS A 153 8.63 15.94 -15.71
C LYS A 153 8.34 14.44 -15.83
N ASP A 154 7.11 14.08 -16.16
CA ASP A 154 6.63 12.68 -16.10
C ASP A 154 6.57 11.95 -17.46
N ASP A 155 6.97 12.58 -18.58
CA ASP A 155 6.79 12.00 -19.92
C ASP A 155 7.49 10.64 -20.09
N VAL A 156 8.69 10.50 -19.51
CA VAL A 156 9.47 9.24 -19.52
C VAL A 156 8.77 8.16 -18.68
N ALA A 157 8.25 8.53 -17.50
CA ALA A 157 7.51 7.62 -16.64
C ALA A 157 6.22 7.14 -17.32
N LEU A 158 5.45 8.07 -17.89
CA LEU A 158 4.22 7.78 -18.62
C LEU A 158 4.44 6.85 -19.81
N ALA A 159 5.53 7.05 -20.57
CA ALA A 159 5.87 6.18 -21.68
C ALA A 159 6.18 4.75 -21.21
N SER A 160 6.95 4.59 -20.14
CA SER A 160 7.29 3.27 -19.58
C SER A 160 6.04 2.57 -19.02
N ALA A 161 5.20 3.27 -18.26
CA ALA A 161 3.98 2.69 -17.69
C ALA A 161 3.04 2.09 -18.74
N ARG A 162 2.88 2.76 -19.89
CA ARG A 162 2.08 2.22 -21.00
C ARG A 162 2.66 0.90 -21.53
N GLN A 163 3.98 0.78 -21.63
CA GLN A 163 4.64 -0.47 -22.07
C GLN A 163 4.46 -1.59 -21.05
N GLN A 164 4.45 -1.27 -19.76
CA GLN A 164 4.28 -2.22 -18.66
C GLN A 164 2.80 -2.47 -18.30
N GLN A 165 1.86 -1.87 -19.01
CA GLN A 165 0.41 -1.94 -18.73
C GLN A 165 0.03 -1.45 -17.31
N ILE A 166 0.82 -0.54 -16.74
CA ILE A 166 0.54 0.13 -15.48
C ILE A 166 -0.35 1.33 -15.77
N ARG A 167 -1.47 1.51 -15.04
CA ARG A 167 -2.39 2.64 -15.24
C ARG A 167 -1.89 3.90 -14.52
N PRO A 168 -1.40 4.93 -15.23
CA PRO A 168 -0.96 6.17 -14.59
C PRO A 168 -2.13 6.93 -13.94
N LEU A 169 -1.92 7.46 -12.74
CA LEU A 169 -2.81 8.40 -12.07
C LEU A 169 -2.08 9.74 -11.87
N LEU A 170 -2.77 10.83 -12.19
CA LEU A 170 -2.28 12.19 -11.99
C LEU A 170 -2.51 12.55 -10.52
N THR A 171 -1.45 12.72 -9.73
CA THR A 171 -1.59 13.17 -8.34
C THR A 171 -1.63 14.69 -8.29
N VAL A 172 -2.73 15.26 -7.79
CA VAL A 172 -2.90 16.70 -7.62
C VAL A 172 -2.79 17.10 -6.14
N THR A 173 -2.00 18.12 -5.85
CA THR A 173 -1.71 18.57 -4.46
C THR A 173 -2.01 20.05 -4.25
N ASN A 174 -2.33 20.43 -3.01
CA ASN A 174 -2.36 21.83 -2.55
C ASN A 174 -0.98 22.28 -2.03
N PHE A 175 0.09 21.87 -2.72
CA PHE A 175 1.47 22.19 -2.38
C PHE A 175 1.85 23.57 -2.93
N ASP A 176 2.35 24.48 -2.09
CA ASP A 176 2.70 25.84 -2.48
C ASP A 176 4.19 26.02 -2.84
N SER A 177 4.83 24.94 -3.30
CA SER A 177 6.27 24.79 -3.53
C SER A 177 7.12 24.57 -2.27
N THR A 178 6.59 24.85 -1.07
CA THR A 178 7.30 24.61 0.19
C THR A 178 6.67 23.47 0.98
N ASN A 179 5.35 23.53 1.19
CA ASN A 179 4.61 22.50 1.90
C ASN A 179 3.14 22.47 1.44
N PHE A 180 2.35 21.56 1.99
CA PHE A 180 0.90 21.62 1.91
C PHE A 180 0.36 22.89 2.56
N SER A 181 -0.48 23.61 1.83
CA SER A 181 -0.96 24.94 2.22
C SER A 181 -2.47 24.92 2.51
N PRO A 182 -2.89 25.07 3.79
CA PRO A 182 -4.30 25.18 4.15
C PRO A 182 -4.99 26.36 3.44
N THR A 183 -4.30 27.49 3.33
CA THR A 183 -4.81 28.71 2.69
C THR A 183 -5.02 28.51 1.19
N LEU A 184 -4.10 27.81 0.52
CA LEU A 184 -4.26 27.47 -0.90
C LEU A 184 -5.44 26.53 -1.13
N ALA A 185 -5.56 25.49 -0.30
CA ALA A 185 -6.72 24.60 -0.34
C ALA A 185 -8.02 25.39 -0.17
N HIS A 186 -8.13 26.21 0.88
CA HIS A 186 -9.31 27.05 1.10
C HIS A 186 -9.62 27.95 -0.10
N THR A 187 -8.60 28.61 -0.66
CA THR A 187 -8.75 29.49 -1.83
C THR A 187 -9.36 28.76 -3.02
N ILE A 188 -8.86 27.55 -3.31
CA ILE A 188 -9.38 26.72 -4.40
C ILE A 188 -10.79 26.24 -4.05
N LEU A 189 -10.98 25.64 -2.88
CA LEU A 189 -12.22 24.98 -2.48
C LEU A 189 -13.38 25.96 -2.29
N ALA A 190 -13.14 27.17 -1.79
CA ALA A 190 -14.19 28.17 -1.55
C ALA A 190 -14.65 28.91 -2.81
N ASN A 191 -13.89 28.87 -3.91
CA ASN A 191 -14.20 29.63 -5.12
C ASN A 191 -14.62 28.71 -6.28
N ALA A 192 -15.91 28.75 -6.65
CA ALA A 192 -16.47 27.90 -7.69
C ALA A 192 -15.77 28.04 -9.06
N SER A 193 -15.36 29.25 -9.44
CA SER A 193 -14.64 29.49 -10.70
C SER A 193 -13.24 28.87 -10.68
N ILE A 194 -12.55 28.92 -9.53
CA ILE A 194 -11.22 28.31 -9.36
C ILE A 194 -11.34 26.79 -9.32
N ARG A 195 -12.29 26.23 -8.55
CA ARG A 195 -12.57 24.77 -8.55
C ARG A 195 -12.81 24.26 -9.96
N ARG A 196 -13.69 24.93 -10.72
CA ARG A 196 -14.01 24.53 -12.09
C ARG A 196 -12.76 24.53 -12.98
N ARG A 197 -11.94 25.58 -12.89
CA ARG A 197 -10.70 25.68 -13.67
C ARG A 197 -9.69 24.59 -13.31
N VAL A 198 -9.53 24.27 -12.03
CA VAL A 198 -8.69 23.14 -11.59
C VAL A 198 -9.20 21.84 -12.19
N ILE A 199 -10.51 21.56 -12.09
CA ILE A 199 -11.14 20.35 -12.64
C ILE A 199 -10.93 20.26 -14.16
N ASP A 200 -11.18 21.34 -14.89
CA ASP A 200 -11.02 21.38 -16.35
C ASP A 200 -9.55 21.14 -16.76
N ASN A 201 -8.60 21.73 -16.03
CA ASN A 201 -7.17 21.50 -16.26
C ASN A 201 -6.75 20.06 -15.95
N LEU A 202 -7.29 19.44 -14.89
CA LEU A 202 -7.03 18.03 -14.56
C LEU A 202 -7.54 17.10 -15.65
N VAL A 203 -8.78 17.27 -16.11
CA VAL A 203 -9.38 16.48 -17.19
C VAL A 203 -8.57 16.66 -18.49
N SER A 204 -8.26 17.90 -18.86
CA SER A 204 -7.48 18.22 -20.06
C SER A 204 -6.08 17.58 -20.02
N THR A 205 -5.39 17.68 -18.88
CA THR A 205 -4.07 17.07 -18.69
C THR A 205 -4.15 15.55 -18.78
N CYS A 206 -5.16 14.94 -18.15
CA CYS A 206 -5.34 13.50 -18.21
C CYS A 206 -5.54 13.00 -19.64
N ARG A 207 -6.39 13.68 -20.42
CA ARG A 207 -6.65 13.31 -21.82
C ARG A 207 -5.43 13.53 -22.71
N THR A 208 -4.72 14.63 -22.52
CA THR A 208 -3.54 14.97 -23.34
C THR A 208 -2.38 14.02 -23.07
N LYS A 209 -2.15 13.68 -21.79
CA LYS A 209 -1.00 12.88 -21.36
C LYS A 209 -1.34 11.40 -21.16
N GLY A 210 -2.59 10.99 -21.40
CA GLY A 210 -3.03 9.60 -21.28
C GLY A 210 -2.96 9.06 -19.85
N TYR A 211 -3.33 9.88 -18.87
CA TYR A 211 -3.60 9.39 -17.51
C TYR A 211 -4.91 8.61 -17.48
N GLY A 212 -4.97 7.58 -16.65
CA GLY A 212 -6.18 6.80 -16.41
C GLY A 212 -7.12 7.39 -15.36
N GLY A 213 -6.70 8.43 -14.64
CA GLY A 213 -7.47 9.04 -13.58
C GLY A 213 -6.67 10.06 -12.76
N VAL A 214 -7.32 10.60 -11.74
CA VAL A 214 -6.73 11.56 -10.79
C VAL A 214 -6.70 10.97 -9.40
N ASN A 215 -5.59 11.22 -8.70
CA ASN A 215 -5.46 11.01 -7.27
C ASN A 215 -5.37 12.39 -6.59
N VAL A 216 -6.37 12.74 -5.80
CA VAL A 216 -6.38 14.02 -5.07
C VAL A 216 -5.66 13.83 -3.75
N ASP A 217 -4.58 14.55 -3.58
CA ASP A 217 -3.77 14.57 -2.36
C ASP A 217 -3.75 15.98 -1.79
N PHE A 218 -4.94 16.41 -1.34
CA PHE A 218 -5.10 17.67 -0.63
C PHE A 218 -4.94 17.40 0.87
N GLU A 219 -3.91 17.98 1.47
CA GLU A 219 -3.58 17.78 2.88
C GLU A 219 -3.62 19.09 3.67
N HIS A 220 -3.66 18.97 5.00
CA HIS A 220 -3.68 20.10 5.93
C HIS A 220 -4.83 21.10 5.68
N MET A 221 -5.92 20.65 5.05
CA MET A 221 -7.12 21.45 4.88
C MET A 221 -7.69 21.90 6.23
N GLN A 222 -8.31 23.08 6.24
CA GLN A 222 -8.99 23.54 7.45
C GLN A 222 -10.19 22.63 7.73
N PRO A 223 -10.47 22.25 8.99
CA PRO A 223 -11.63 21.41 9.31
C PRO A 223 -12.96 22.01 8.81
N THR A 224 -13.05 23.34 8.77
CA THR A 224 -14.18 24.10 8.23
C THR A 224 -14.40 23.93 6.72
N ASP A 225 -13.39 23.46 5.97
CA ASP A 225 -13.49 23.23 4.54
C ASP A 225 -14.11 21.87 4.18
N ARG A 226 -14.51 21.05 5.17
CA ARG A 226 -15.06 19.70 4.96
C ARG A 226 -16.14 19.65 3.87
N GLN A 227 -17.13 20.53 3.93
CA GLN A 227 -18.22 20.54 2.94
C GLN A 227 -17.75 21.04 1.57
N LEU A 228 -16.81 21.99 1.54
CA LEU A 228 -16.22 22.48 0.29
C LEU A 228 -15.37 21.39 -0.38
N TYR A 229 -14.66 20.59 0.40
CA TYR A 229 -13.90 19.46 -0.11
C TYR A 229 -14.83 18.36 -0.66
N ASN A 230 -15.88 17.99 0.06
CA ASN A 230 -16.90 17.07 -0.45
C ASN A 230 -17.48 17.55 -1.78
N GLN A 231 -17.83 18.83 -1.88
CA GLN A 231 -18.33 19.44 -3.11
C GLN A 231 -17.30 19.35 -4.25
N PHE A 232 -16.04 19.72 -4.00
CA PHE A 232 -14.98 19.64 -5.00
C PHE A 232 -14.80 18.22 -5.53
N ILE A 233 -14.81 17.22 -4.66
CA ILE A 233 -14.68 15.81 -5.06
C ILE A 233 -15.88 15.35 -5.88
N ALA A 234 -17.10 15.74 -5.51
CA ALA A 234 -18.30 15.43 -6.29
C ALA A 234 -18.24 16.04 -7.71
N GLU A 235 -17.88 17.32 -7.81
CA GLU A 235 -17.72 18.04 -9.08
C GLU A 235 -16.60 17.42 -9.96
N LEU A 236 -15.51 17.00 -9.32
CA LEU A 236 -14.37 16.34 -9.97
C LEU A 236 -14.76 14.95 -10.50
N ARG A 237 -15.42 14.13 -9.67
CA ARG A 237 -15.95 12.81 -10.07
C ARG A 237 -16.78 12.95 -11.34
N ASP A 238 -17.78 13.82 -11.34
CA ASP A 238 -18.71 13.96 -12.46
C ASP A 238 -17.95 14.28 -13.76
N SER A 239 -16.95 15.17 -13.68
CA SER A 239 -16.15 15.59 -14.84
C SER A 239 -15.18 14.50 -15.32
N LEU A 240 -14.58 13.73 -14.41
CA LEU A 240 -13.68 12.63 -14.75
C LEU A 240 -14.44 11.42 -15.29
N HIS A 241 -15.53 11.01 -14.65
CA HIS A 241 -16.38 9.89 -15.08
C HIS A 241 -16.99 10.15 -16.46
N ALA A 242 -17.42 11.38 -16.76
CA ALA A 242 -17.86 11.78 -18.10
C ALA A 242 -16.77 11.61 -19.18
N SER A 243 -15.50 11.54 -18.79
CA SER A 243 -14.35 11.30 -19.66
C SER A 243 -13.77 9.88 -19.56
N GLY A 244 -14.42 8.96 -18.81
CA GLY A 244 -13.94 7.60 -18.58
C GLY A 244 -12.70 7.50 -17.67
N LEU A 245 -12.43 8.55 -16.89
CA LEU A 245 -11.29 8.64 -15.98
C LEU A 245 -11.72 8.31 -14.55
N SER A 246 -10.85 7.66 -13.77
CA SER A 246 -11.13 7.37 -12.36
C SER A 246 -10.75 8.54 -11.44
N VAL A 247 -11.36 8.60 -10.27
CA VAL A 247 -11.01 9.50 -9.17
C VAL A 247 -10.67 8.69 -7.92
N SER A 248 -9.61 9.10 -7.24
CA SER A 248 -9.17 8.55 -5.96
C SER A 248 -8.68 9.68 -5.06
N ILE A 249 -8.60 9.42 -3.75
CA ILE A 249 -8.15 10.41 -2.77
C ILE A 249 -7.10 9.78 -1.86
N ALA A 250 -6.00 10.50 -1.63
CA ALA A 250 -5.11 10.26 -0.51
C ALA A 250 -5.66 10.95 0.75
N MET A 251 -5.78 10.20 1.84
CA MET A 251 -6.38 10.74 3.08
C MET A 251 -5.69 10.23 4.33
N GLY A 252 -5.58 11.11 5.32
CA GLY A 252 -5.00 10.80 6.62
C GLY A 252 -5.84 9.77 7.39
N PRO A 253 -5.21 8.79 8.08
CA PRO A 253 -5.90 7.66 8.67
C PRO A 253 -6.73 8.05 9.91
N LYS A 254 -8.02 7.73 9.93
CA LYS A 254 -8.95 8.00 11.05
C LYS A 254 -9.50 6.70 11.64
N THR A 255 -9.65 6.65 12.97
CA THR A 255 -10.30 5.54 13.69
C THR A 255 -11.74 5.88 14.11
N ALA A 256 -12.11 7.16 14.06
CA ALA A 256 -13.45 7.67 14.31
C ALA A 256 -13.64 9.00 13.56
N ASP A 257 -14.88 9.41 13.32
CA ASP A 257 -15.12 10.72 12.74
C ASP A 257 -15.02 11.83 13.80
N ASN A 258 -14.06 12.73 13.60
CA ASN A 258 -13.92 13.96 14.37
C ASN A 258 -13.79 15.15 13.41
N PRO A 259 -14.90 15.85 13.10
CA PRO A 259 -14.90 16.96 12.15
C PRO A 259 -14.08 18.18 12.61
N ASN A 260 -13.66 18.25 13.87
CA ASN A 260 -12.88 19.37 14.42
C ASN A 260 -11.38 19.06 14.51
N GLN A 261 -10.96 17.85 14.16
CA GLN A 261 -9.55 17.45 14.26
C GLN A 261 -8.69 18.22 13.26
N SER A 262 -7.57 18.77 13.72
CA SER A 262 -6.58 19.38 12.81
C SER A 262 -6.09 18.35 11.79
N TRP A 263 -5.84 18.76 10.55
CA TRP A 263 -5.47 17.94 9.38
C TRP A 263 -6.54 16.94 8.91
N MET A 264 -7.25 16.26 9.82
CA MET A 264 -8.16 15.14 9.52
C MET A 264 -9.65 15.51 9.51
N GLY A 265 -10.02 16.68 10.04
CA GLY A 265 -11.42 17.08 10.21
C GLY A 265 -12.16 17.28 8.89
N ALA A 266 -11.44 17.73 7.86
CA ALA A 266 -11.94 17.93 6.51
C ALA A 266 -12.27 16.61 5.77
N PHE A 267 -11.69 15.49 6.19
CA PHE A 267 -11.95 14.19 5.55
C PHE A 267 -13.22 13.53 6.07
N ASP A 268 -14.28 13.61 5.28
CA ASP A 268 -15.57 12.92 5.46
C ASP A 268 -15.53 11.52 4.83
N TYR A 269 -15.08 10.51 5.56
CA TYR A 269 -14.90 9.15 5.02
C TYR A 269 -16.17 8.57 4.39
N ARG A 270 -17.33 8.80 5.01
CA ARG A 270 -18.62 8.29 4.51
C ARG A 270 -18.99 8.92 3.18
N THR A 271 -18.89 10.24 3.10
CA THR A 271 -19.25 10.98 1.89
C THR A 271 -18.22 10.71 0.80
N LEU A 272 -16.94 10.96 1.07
CA LEU A 272 -15.86 10.81 0.10
C LEU A 272 -15.78 9.38 -0.46
N GLY A 273 -15.96 8.36 0.38
CA GLY A 273 -15.96 6.96 -0.06
C GLY A 273 -17.11 6.59 -0.99
N ALA A 274 -18.21 7.35 -1.01
CA ALA A 274 -19.29 7.19 -1.98
C ALA A 274 -19.06 7.97 -3.28
N GLU A 275 -18.19 8.99 -3.25
CA GLU A 275 -17.91 9.85 -4.40
C GLU A 275 -16.76 9.32 -5.28
N VAL A 276 -15.89 8.46 -4.76
CA VAL A 276 -14.67 8.04 -5.47
C VAL A 276 -14.61 6.56 -5.81
N ASP A 277 -13.79 6.22 -6.81
CA ASP A 277 -13.59 4.83 -7.24
C ASP A 277 -12.81 4.02 -6.18
N PHE A 278 -11.86 4.65 -5.48
CA PHE A 278 -11.14 4.05 -4.35
C PHE A 278 -10.42 5.10 -3.49
N LEU A 279 -10.17 4.74 -2.23
CA LEU A 279 -9.45 5.56 -1.25
C LEU A 279 -8.02 5.03 -1.04
N MET A 280 -7.06 5.93 -0.88
CA MET A 280 -5.68 5.64 -0.48
C MET A 280 -5.46 6.17 0.94
N LEU A 281 -5.54 5.29 1.93
CA LEU A 281 -5.30 5.68 3.32
C LEU A 281 -3.80 5.78 3.59
N MET A 282 -3.34 6.94 4.07
CA MET A 282 -1.93 7.20 4.40
C MET A 282 -1.57 6.58 5.75
N THR A 283 -1.65 5.26 5.83
CA THR A 283 -1.45 4.50 7.06
C THR A 283 0.03 4.25 7.35
N TYR A 284 0.79 5.33 7.48
CA TYR A 284 2.21 5.37 7.77
C TYR A 284 2.55 6.66 8.55
N GLU A 285 3.83 6.88 8.84
CA GLU A 285 4.36 8.05 9.54
C GLU A 285 3.87 8.27 10.99
N TRP A 286 3.52 7.19 11.71
CA TRP A 286 3.43 7.29 13.19
C TRP A 286 4.80 7.65 13.78
N GLY A 287 5.84 6.94 13.35
CA GLY A 287 7.22 7.41 13.48
C GLY A 287 7.61 8.19 12.23
N TRP A 288 7.96 9.47 12.41
CA TRP A 288 8.33 10.38 11.32
C TRP A 288 9.57 11.20 11.72
N VAL A 289 10.23 11.83 10.74
CA VAL A 289 11.55 12.47 10.92
C VAL A 289 11.59 13.57 11.99
N GLY A 290 10.47 14.24 12.25
CA GLY A 290 10.34 15.27 13.29
C GLY A 290 9.79 14.78 14.63
N GLY A 291 9.46 13.48 14.75
CA GLY A 291 8.86 12.87 15.93
C GLY A 291 9.85 12.03 16.76
N PRO A 292 9.40 11.48 17.91
CA PRO A 292 10.20 10.51 18.66
C PRO A 292 10.39 9.20 17.86
N PRO A 293 11.48 8.45 18.08
CA PRO A 293 11.70 7.18 17.41
C PRO A 293 10.60 6.16 17.72
N MET A 294 9.90 5.70 16.69
CA MET A 294 8.90 4.62 16.77
C MET A 294 8.70 3.97 15.39
N THR A 295 7.88 2.91 15.33
CA THR A 295 7.56 2.24 14.06
C THR A 295 6.88 3.20 13.08
N THR A 296 7.34 3.21 11.82
CA THR A 296 6.73 4.01 10.75
C THR A 296 5.30 3.58 10.44
N ASN A 297 4.98 2.29 10.58
CA ASN A 297 3.65 1.73 10.35
C ASN A 297 3.21 0.75 11.47
N ALA A 298 2.54 1.25 12.50
CA ALA A 298 2.08 0.40 13.60
C ALA A 298 0.78 -0.33 13.24
N LEU A 299 0.85 -1.66 13.06
CA LEU A 299 -0.32 -2.47 12.63
C LEU A 299 -1.54 -2.30 13.53
N HIS A 300 -1.36 -2.13 14.84
CA HIS A 300 -2.45 -1.95 15.80
C HIS A 300 -3.13 -0.58 15.73
N LEU A 301 -2.52 0.39 15.04
CA LEU A 301 -3.08 1.73 14.80
C LEU A 301 -3.84 1.81 13.46
N LEU A 302 -3.84 0.71 12.68
CA LEU A 302 -4.73 0.51 11.54
C LEU A 302 -6.10 0.09 12.06
N ALA A 303 -6.98 1.05 12.38
CA ALA A 303 -8.41 0.77 12.47
C ALA A 303 -9.06 1.38 11.22
N VAL A 304 -9.59 0.51 10.36
CA VAL A 304 -10.43 0.88 9.20
C VAL A 304 -11.85 0.45 9.51
#